data_AF-A0A2D4SPU7-F1
#
_entry.id   AF-A0A2D4SPU7-F1
#
_cell.length_a   1.000
_cell.length_b   1.000
_cell.length_c   1.000
_cell.angle_alpha   90.00
_cell.angle_beta   90.00
_cell.angle_gamma   90.00
#
_symmetry.space_group_name_H-M   'P 1'
#
loop_
_entity.id
_entity.type
_entity.pdbx_description
1 polymer ?
#
loop_
_entity_poly.entity_id
_entity_poly.type
_entity_poly.pdbx_seq_one_letter_code
_entity_poly.pdbx_strand_id
1 'polypeptide(L)'
;MLFVIISLFVACQSKGDDSGNPEDTGDLGIDCTSDFRSSALVTVLDQEGSPLLGVDVSYTVDGVSGTYIDSWENGTYVVGGEEAGDFIVSMYAEIPQENDPCCSDVGQGTLEFTIDADECHVITQEFETSLEWDIICVEVDENGLCE
;
A
#
# COMPACT_ATOMS: atom_id res chain seq x y z
N MET A 1 36.31 -0.16 -0.89
CA MET A 1 35.88 1.21 -1.22
C MET A 1 34.44 1.30 -0.74
N LEU A 2 34.23 1.92 0.42
CA LEU A 2 32.96 1.92 1.15
C LEU A 2 32.13 3.12 0.64
N PHE A 3 31.05 2.85 -0.10
CA PHE A 3 30.08 3.88 -0.45
C PHE A 3 29.11 4.02 0.72
N VAL A 4 29.22 5.12 1.46
CA VAL A 4 28.19 5.58 2.39
C VAL A 4 27.13 6.26 1.54
N ILE A 5 26.04 5.55 1.25
CA ILE A 5 24.83 6.16 0.69
C ILE A 5 24.12 6.81 1.87
N ILE A 6 24.23 8.13 1.96
CA ILE A 6 23.46 8.94 2.90
C ILE A 6 22.04 8.97 2.34
N SER A 7 21.17 8.09 2.84
CA SER A 7 19.73 8.20 2.62
C SER A 7 19.22 9.45 3.36
N LEU A 8 19.07 10.54 2.61
CA LEU A 8 18.32 11.71 3.05
C LEU A 8 16.84 11.42 2.86
N PHE A 9 16.21 10.80 3.87
CA PHE A 9 14.77 10.95 4.04
C PHE A 9 14.55 12.38 4.56
N VAL A 10 14.24 13.31 3.67
CA VAL A 10 13.74 14.64 4.06
C VAL A 10 12.24 14.64 3.82
N ALA A 11 11.50 14.10 4.80
CA ALA A 11 10.14 14.53 5.02
C ALA A 11 10.20 15.77 5.92
N CYS A 12 9.58 16.86 5.48
CA CYS A 12 9.39 18.16 6.11
C CYS A 12 10.08 18.42 7.47
N GLN A 13 11.00 19.40 7.50
CA GLN A 13 11.30 20.12 8.73
C GLN A 13 10.08 20.99 9.07
N SER A 14 9.35 20.67 10.14
CA SER A 14 8.33 21.58 10.66
C SER A 14 9.02 22.86 11.13
N LYS A 15 8.68 23.98 10.49
CA LYS A 15 9.07 25.30 10.97
C LYS A 15 8.05 25.68 12.05
N GLY A 16 8.57 25.93 13.25
CA GLY A 16 7.79 26.10 14.47
C GLY A 16 6.73 27.19 14.38
N ASP A 17 5.69 26.98 15.19
CA ASP A 17 4.65 27.94 15.54
C ASP A 17 5.22 29.36 15.68
N ASP A 18 4.66 30.34 14.98
CA ASP A 18 4.73 31.72 15.44
C ASP A 18 3.43 32.48 15.19
N SER A 19 2.81 32.85 16.30
CA SER A 19 1.71 33.78 16.39
C SER A 19 2.16 35.18 15.96
N GLY A 20 1.64 35.66 14.83
CA GLY A 20 1.31 37.07 14.59
C GLY A 20 2.43 38.01 14.12
N ASN A 21 2.36 38.43 12.86
CA ASN A 21 2.66 39.80 12.40
C ASN A 21 2.16 39.99 10.95
N PRO A 22 1.41 41.05 10.58
CA PRO A 22 0.87 41.21 9.22
C PRO A 22 1.83 41.90 8.22
N GLU A 23 3.14 41.90 8.48
CA GLU A 23 4.14 42.53 7.62
C GLU A 23 5.37 41.62 7.44
N ASP A 24 5.24 40.59 6.60
CA ASP A 24 6.41 39.94 6.00
C ASP A 24 6.16 39.69 4.50
N THR A 25 6.74 40.56 3.69
CA THR A 25 6.76 40.47 2.24
C THR A 25 7.82 39.46 1.83
N GLY A 26 7.43 38.21 1.64
CA GLY A 26 8.32 37.16 1.14
C GLY A 26 7.88 35.72 1.41
N ASP A 27 6.75 35.52 2.08
CA ASP A 27 6.17 34.19 2.27
C ASP A 27 5.36 33.80 1.03
N LEU A 28 5.70 32.68 0.39
CA LEU A 28 4.85 32.12 -0.67
C LEU A 28 3.55 31.53 -0.10
N GLY A 29 3.31 31.65 1.20
CA GLY A 29 1.97 31.53 1.80
C GLY A 29 1.35 30.17 1.55
N ILE A 30 2.18 29.13 1.46
CA ILE A 30 1.70 27.77 1.36
C ILE A 30 1.48 27.29 2.79
N ASP A 31 0.28 27.55 3.30
CA ASP A 31 -0.24 26.98 4.55
C ASP A 31 -0.57 25.51 4.29
N CYS A 32 0.46 24.65 4.35
CA CYS A 32 0.27 23.21 4.35
C CYS A 32 -0.47 22.85 5.64
N THR A 33 -1.73 22.41 5.52
CA THR A 33 -2.44 21.88 6.69
C THR A 33 -1.65 20.68 7.22
N SER A 34 -1.61 20.44 8.53
CA SER A 34 -0.91 19.26 9.06
C SER A 34 -1.71 17.96 8.86
N ASP A 35 -2.54 17.90 7.82
CA ASP A 35 -3.45 16.81 7.55
C ASP A 35 -2.71 15.67 6.85
N PHE A 36 -2.63 14.54 7.52
CA PHE A 36 -2.07 13.33 6.95
C PHE A 36 -2.90 12.84 5.75
N ARG A 37 -2.23 12.44 4.67
CA ARG A 37 -2.80 11.81 3.49
C ARG A 37 -2.16 10.45 3.21
N SER A 38 -3.01 9.51 2.81
CA SER A 38 -2.55 8.24 2.26
C SER A 38 -2.05 8.42 0.83
N SER A 39 -1.08 7.60 0.44
CA SER A 39 -0.55 7.61 -0.92
C SER A 39 -1.53 6.94 -1.89
N ALA A 40 -2.07 5.78 -1.53
CA ALA A 40 -3.03 5.06 -2.35
C ALA A 40 -4.13 4.36 -1.52
N LEU A 41 -5.28 4.18 -2.17
CA LEU A 41 -6.34 3.25 -1.77
C LEU A 41 -6.44 2.16 -2.83
N VAL A 42 -6.32 0.90 -2.44
CA VAL A 42 -6.31 -0.24 -3.35
C VAL A 42 -7.45 -1.18 -2.99
N THR A 43 -8.46 -1.27 -3.85
CA THR A 43 -9.55 -2.24 -3.74
C THR A 43 -9.16 -3.53 -4.46
N VAL A 44 -9.11 -4.62 -3.72
CA VAL A 44 -8.81 -5.94 -4.27
C VAL A 44 -10.12 -6.67 -4.56
N LEU A 45 -10.26 -7.17 -5.77
CA LEU A 45 -11.45 -7.88 -6.24
C LEU A 45 -11.15 -9.38 -6.42
N ASP A 46 -12.15 -10.20 -6.12
CA ASP A 46 -12.16 -11.63 -6.46
C ASP A 46 -12.41 -11.86 -7.97
N GLN A 47 -12.45 -13.13 -8.38
CA GLN A 47 -12.69 -13.52 -9.78
C GLN A 47 -14.07 -13.06 -10.31
N GLU A 48 -15.06 -12.85 -9.43
CA GLU A 48 -16.40 -12.43 -9.76
C GLU A 48 -16.55 -10.89 -9.76
N GLY A 49 -15.49 -10.16 -9.42
CA GLY A 49 -15.47 -8.71 -9.32
C GLY A 49 -16.02 -8.18 -8.01
N SER A 50 -16.17 -9.01 -6.98
CA SER A 50 -16.59 -8.58 -5.64
C SER A 50 -15.36 -8.24 -4.78
N PRO A 51 -15.46 -7.26 -3.86
CA PRO A 51 -14.32 -6.93 -3.02
C PRO A 51 -13.92 -8.07 -2.08
N LEU A 52 -12.62 -8.36 -2.08
CA LEU A 52 -12.03 -9.47 -1.35
C LEU A 52 -11.44 -9.01 -0.01
N LEU A 53 -11.80 -9.71 1.06
CA LEU A 53 -11.28 -9.47 2.40
C LEU A 53 -10.15 -10.45 2.74
N GLY A 54 -9.29 -10.07 3.69
CA GLY A 54 -8.24 -10.95 4.19
C GLY A 54 -7.06 -11.14 3.22
N VAL A 55 -6.91 -10.24 2.26
CA VAL A 55 -5.74 -10.16 1.39
C VAL A 55 -4.53 -9.68 2.17
N ASP A 56 -3.42 -10.39 2.03
CA ASP A 56 -2.11 -9.98 2.47
C ASP A 56 -1.55 -8.96 1.47
N VAL A 57 -1.37 -7.72 1.93
CA VAL A 57 -0.85 -6.62 1.11
C VAL A 57 0.53 -6.23 1.61
N SER A 58 1.46 -6.02 0.69
CA SER A 58 2.79 -5.47 0.94
C SER A 58 3.17 -4.49 -0.16
N TYR A 59 4.07 -3.54 0.12
CA TYR A 59 4.54 -2.62 -0.90
C TYR A 59 5.99 -2.20 -0.73
N THR A 60 6.58 -1.73 -1.82
CA THR A 60 7.83 -0.97 -1.83
C THR A 60 7.62 0.39 -2.49
N VAL A 61 8.36 1.39 -2.03
CA VAL A 61 8.47 2.72 -2.68
C VAL A 61 9.93 2.94 -3.03
N ASP A 62 10.22 3.20 -4.30
CA ASP A 62 11.58 3.38 -4.82
C ASP A 62 12.54 2.24 -4.42
N GLY A 63 12.00 1.01 -4.36
CA GLY A 63 12.72 -0.21 -3.98
C GLY A 63 12.95 -0.39 -2.48
N VAL A 64 12.37 0.45 -1.62
CA VAL A 64 12.40 0.32 -0.16
C VAL A 64 11.07 -0.22 0.35
N SER A 65 11.09 -1.24 1.20
CA SER A 65 9.87 -1.77 1.80
C SER A 65 9.14 -0.71 2.63
N GLY A 66 7.87 -0.52 2.32
CA GLY A 66 6.99 0.36 3.06
C GLY A 66 6.43 -0.33 4.32
N THR A 67 5.86 0.48 5.21
CA THR A 67 5.35 0.00 6.50
C THR A 67 3.94 0.46 6.82
N TYR A 68 3.37 1.37 6.03
CA TYR A 68 2.05 1.91 6.28
C TYR A 68 1.01 1.20 5.41
N ILE A 69 0.40 0.16 5.98
CA ILE A 69 -0.70 -0.58 5.38
C ILE A 69 -1.80 -0.67 6.41
N ASP A 70 -3.01 -0.31 6.02
CA ASP A 70 -4.19 -0.50 6.86
C ASP A 70 -5.33 -1.09 6.04
N SER A 71 -6.11 -1.98 6.66
CA SER A 71 -7.33 -2.48 6.04
C SER A 71 -8.41 -1.42 6.15
N TRP A 72 -9.04 -1.09 5.03
CA TRP A 72 -10.18 -0.18 4.95
C TRP A 72 -11.47 -0.96 4.64
N GLU A 73 -12.57 -0.24 4.43
CA GLU A 73 -13.88 -0.80 4.14
C GLU A 73 -13.90 -1.62 2.84
N ASN A 74 -14.69 -2.70 2.83
CA ASN A 74 -15.01 -3.50 1.64
C ASN A 74 -13.81 -3.89 0.76
N GLY A 75 -12.81 -4.58 1.33
CA GLY A 75 -11.66 -5.09 0.54
C GLY A 75 -10.73 -4.00 0.00
N THR A 76 -10.87 -2.78 0.51
CA THR A 76 -9.98 -1.66 0.21
C THR A 76 -8.84 -1.64 1.23
N TYR A 77 -7.64 -1.29 0.79
CA TYR A 77 -6.45 -1.18 1.61
C TYR A 77 -5.82 0.20 1.43
N VAL A 78 -5.44 0.82 2.54
CA VAL A 78 -4.61 2.02 2.53
C VAL A 78 -3.18 1.58 2.32
N VAL A 79 -2.51 2.13 1.31
CA VAL A 79 -1.12 1.80 0.97
C VAL A 79 -0.30 3.08 0.92
N GLY A 80 0.67 3.18 1.83
CA GLY A 80 1.56 4.32 1.95
C GLY A 80 0.94 5.52 2.68
N GLY A 81 1.80 6.27 3.37
CA GLY A 81 1.40 7.45 4.16
C GLY A 81 2.34 8.62 3.92
N GLU A 82 1.88 9.65 3.21
CA GLU A 82 2.70 10.79 2.75
C GLU A 82 3.96 10.37 1.97
N GLU A 83 3.94 9.17 1.36
CA GLU A 83 5.05 8.63 0.56
C GLU A 83 4.80 8.89 -0.93
N ALA A 84 5.74 9.55 -1.59
CA ALA A 84 5.76 9.74 -3.05
C ALA A 84 6.89 8.91 -3.68
N GLY A 85 6.78 8.62 -4.97
CA GLY A 85 7.74 7.81 -5.71
C GLY A 85 7.10 6.66 -6.46
N ASP A 86 7.92 5.70 -6.88
CA ASP A 86 7.51 4.53 -7.64
C ASP A 86 7.11 3.39 -6.70
N PHE A 87 5.82 3.08 -6.68
CA PHE A 87 5.21 2.03 -5.87
C PHE A 87 5.18 0.71 -6.63
N ILE A 88 5.51 -0.37 -5.92
CA ILE A 88 5.19 -1.75 -6.31
C ILE A 88 4.42 -2.37 -5.16
N VAL A 89 3.14 -2.66 -5.38
CA VAL A 89 2.23 -3.26 -4.39
C VAL A 89 2.01 -4.72 -4.76
N SER A 90 2.37 -5.62 -3.85
CA SER A 90 2.15 -7.07 -3.99
C SER A 90 0.98 -7.49 -3.11
N MET A 91 0.06 -8.25 -3.70
CA MET A 91 -1.14 -8.74 -3.05
C MET A 91 -1.20 -10.26 -3.15
N TYR A 92 -1.57 -10.90 -2.05
CA TYR A 92 -1.72 -12.35 -1.94
C TYR A 92 -3.00 -12.67 -1.19
N ALA A 93 -3.76 -13.64 -1.68
CA ALA A 93 -4.92 -14.18 -0.98
C ALA A 93 -4.93 -15.70 -1.09
N GLU A 94 -5.39 -16.37 -0.03
CA GLU A 94 -5.57 -17.81 0.00
C GLU A 94 -6.94 -18.15 0.58
N ILE A 95 -7.74 -18.87 -0.19
CA ILE A 95 -9.10 -19.27 0.16
C ILE A 95 -9.19 -20.79 0.11
N PRO A 96 -9.38 -21.48 1.25
CA PRO A 96 -9.58 -22.93 1.27
C PRO A 96 -10.83 -23.34 0.49
N GLN A 97 -10.73 -24.39 -0.33
CA GLN A 97 -11.86 -24.92 -1.10
C GLN A 97 -12.87 -25.61 -0.17
N GLU A 98 -14.17 -25.32 -0.35
CA GLU A 98 -15.23 -25.91 0.49
C GLU A 98 -15.35 -27.44 0.32
N ASN A 99 -15.04 -27.95 -0.88
CA ASN A 99 -15.23 -29.35 -1.23
C ASN A 99 -13.96 -30.20 -1.09
N ASP A 100 -12.80 -29.57 -0.93
CA ASP A 100 -11.52 -30.25 -0.79
C ASP A 100 -10.63 -29.49 0.21
N PRO A 101 -10.51 -29.97 1.46
CA PRO A 101 -9.74 -29.28 2.49
C PRO A 101 -8.23 -29.27 2.23
N CYS A 102 -7.75 -30.02 1.24
CA CYS A 102 -6.34 -30.03 0.84
C CYS A 102 -6.06 -29.16 -0.39
N CYS A 103 -7.06 -28.45 -0.91
CA CYS A 103 -6.90 -27.48 -1.98
C CYS A 103 -7.27 -26.08 -1.50
N SER A 104 -6.51 -25.09 -1.96
CA SER A 104 -6.79 -23.67 -1.77
C SER A 104 -6.80 -22.96 -3.13
N ASP A 105 -7.69 -22.00 -3.30
CA ASP A 105 -7.60 -20.98 -4.34
C ASP A 105 -6.59 -19.93 -3.89
N VAL A 106 -5.55 -19.74 -4.69
CA VAL A 106 -4.48 -18.78 -4.42
C VAL A 106 -4.53 -17.67 -5.45
N GLY A 107 -4.73 -16.45 -4.96
CA GLY A 107 -4.78 -15.24 -5.75
C GLY A 107 -3.52 -14.42 -5.57
N GLN A 108 -2.89 -13.98 -6.67
CA GLN A 108 -1.72 -13.10 -6.63
C GLN A 108 -1.89 -11.91 -7.56
N GLY A 109 -1.36 -10.76 -7.16
CA GLY A 109 -1.42 -9.55 -7.97
C GLY A 109 -0.26 -8.61 -7.69
N THR A 110 0.13 -7.84 -8.71
CA THR A 110 1.09 -6.75 -8.58
C THR A 110 0.54 -5.49 -9.24
N LEU A 111 0.56 -4.38 -8.52
CA LEU A 111 0.28 -3.05 -9.05
C LEU A 111 1.56 -2.22 -9.02
N GLU A 112 1.84 -1.58 -10.15
CA GLU A 112 2.96 -0.64 -10.30
C GLU A 112 2.40 0.73 -10.68
N PHE A 113 2.72 1.76 -9.90
CA PHE A 113 2.27 3.12 -10.14
C PHE A 113 3.21 4.14 -9.51
N THR A 114 3.14 5.40 -9.97
CA THR A 114 3.91 6.50 -9.39
C THR A 114 2.96 7.43 -8.64
N ILE A 115 3.31 7.76 -7.40
CA ILE A 115 2.62 8.79 -6.61
C ILE A 115 3.42 10.07 -6.68
N ASP A 116 2.78 11.11 -7.23
CA ASP A 116 3.29 12.47 -7.16
C ASP A 116 2.88 13.13 -5.83
N ALA A 117 3.75 14.02 -5.33
CA ALA A 117 3.43 14.93 -4.26
C ALA A 117 3.39 16.37 -4.78
N ASP A 118 2.51 17.18 -4.20
CA ASP A 118 2.54 18.62 -4.34
C ASP A 118 3.54 19.23 -3.33
N GLU A 119 3.52 20.56 -3.20
CA GLU A 119 4.43 21.30 -2.32
C GLU A 119 4.20 20.98 -0.81
N CYS A 120 3.14 20.26 -0.47
CA CYS A 120 2.73 19.95 0.90
C CYS A 120 2.47 18.47 1.18
N HIS A 121 1.78 17.75 0.29
CA HIS A 121 1.26 16.41 0.52
C HIS A 121 1.27 15.54 -0.73
N VAL A 122 1.15 14.24 -0.50
CA VAL A 122 0.75 13.31 -1.57
C VAL A 122 -0.69 13.54 -2.01
N ILE A 123 -0.97 13.25 -3.28
CA ILE A 123 -2.33 13.16 -3.79
C ILE A 123 -2.74 11.70 -3.76
N THR A 124 -3.69 11.35 -2.89
CA THR A 124 -4.21 9.98 -2.79
C THR A 124 -4.75 9.52 -4.13
N GLN A 125 -4.26 8.38 -4.61
CA GLN A 125 -4.77 7.72 -5.81
C GLN A 125 -5.59 6.48 -5.45
N GLU A 126 -6.65 6.21 -6.23
CA GLU A 126 -7.53 5.06 -6.02
C GLU A 126 -7.32 4.05 -7.16
N PHE A 127 -7.15 2.78 -6.79
CA PHE A 127 -6.97 1.68 -7.73
C PHE A 127 -7.93 0.54 -7.42
N GLU A 128 -8.41 -0.11 -8.47
CA GLU A 128 -9.11 -1.38 -8.38
C GLU A 128 -8.29 -2.43 -9.14
N THR A 129 -8.14 -3.61 -8.55
CA THR A 129 -7.38 -4.69 -9.18
C THR A 129 -7.95 -6.05 -8.85
N SER A 130 -7.86 -6.96 -9.81
CA SER A 130 -8.22 -8.36 -9.66
C SER A 130 -6.97 -9.21 -9.53
N LEU A 131 -7.01 -10.22 -8.66
CA LEU A 131 -5.93 -11.18 -8.54
C LEU A 131 -5.96 -12.20 -9.70
N GLU A 132 -4.80 -12.67 -10.10
CA GLU A 132 -4.65 -13.87 -10.91
C GLU A 132 -4.79 -15.09 -10.00
N TRP A 133 -5.71 -15.99 -10.33
CA TRP A 133 -6.10 -17.12 -9.49
C TRP A 133 -5.58 -18.44 -10.05
N ASP A 134 -4.99 -19.24 -9.17
CA ASP A 134 -4.61 -20.63 -9.41
C ASP A 134 -5.12 -21.52 -8.28
N ILE A 135 -5.28 -22.82 -8.56
CA ILE A 135 -5.64 -23.83 -7.57
C ILE A 135 -4.36 -24.56 -7.15
N ILE A 136 -4.06 -24.56 -5.85
CA ILE A 136 -2.96 -25.31 -5.27
C ILE A 136 -3.54 -26.41 -4.39
N CYS A 137 -3.11 -27.65 -4.63
CA CYS A 137 -3.50 -28.81 -3.82
C CYS A 137 -2.26 -29.48 -3.25
N VAL A 138 -2.35 -29.90 -2.00
CA VAL A 138 -1.33 -30.73 -1.32
C VAL A 138 -1.78 -32.19 -1.26
N GLU A 139 -0.83 -33.11 -1.09
CA GLU A 139 -1.17 -34.54 -1.06
C GLU A 139 -1.81 -34.92 0.29
N VAL A 140 -2.67 -35.94 0.26
CA VAL A 140 -3.27 -36.51 1.48
C VAL A 140 -2.40 -37.66 1.96
N ASP A 141 -1.90 -37.55 3.19
CA ASP A 141 -1.10 -38.59 3.83
C ASP A 141 -1.94 -39.84 4.20
N GLU A 142 -1.28 -40.87 4.72
CA GLU A 142 -1.94 -42.11 5.16
C GLU A 142 -2.89 -41.92 6.36
N ASN A 143 -2.79 -40.79 7.06
CA ASN A 143 -3.64 -40.41 8.19
C ASN A 143 -4.81 -39.51 7.78
N GLY A 144 -4.93 -39.15 6.50
CA GLY A 144 -5.96 -38.25 6.00
C GLY A 144 -5.66 -36.77 6.26
N LEU A 145 -4.39 -36.41 6.47
CA LEU A 145 -3.91 -35.05 6.67
C LEU A 145 -3.29 -34.50 5.39
N CYS A 146 -3.44 -33.20 5.18
CA CYS A 146 -2.88 -32.48 4.05
C CYS A 146 -1.39 -32.14 4.35
N GLU A 147 -0.43 -32.70 3.60
CA GLU A 147 1.03 -32.53 3.79
C GLU A 147 1.79 -32.14 2.51
#